data_AF-A0A1E4RVA4-F1
#
_entry.id   AF-A0A1E4RVA4-F1
#
_cell.length_a   1.000
_cell.length_b   1.000
_cell.length_c   1.000
_cell.angle_alpha   90.00
_cell.angle_beta   90.00
_cell.angle_gamma   90.00
#
_symmetry.space_group_name_H-M   'P 1'
#
loop_
_entity.id
_entity.type
_entity.pdbx_description
1 polymer ?
#
loop_
_entity_poly.entity_id
_entity_poly.type
_entity_poly.pdbx_seq_one_letter_code
_entity_poly.pdbx_strand_id
1 'polypeptide(L)'
;MSRALASNHVVIGNKVIPATVVFSQSSGKILSIEHSVLSPDDPILKSYDVDEKSYRDVSPFYVMPGLVDSHVHLNEPGRTEWEGFATGTQAAAAGGVTTVVDMPLNAIPPTTNVKNLNIKLDAAKGQCWVDVAFWGGLVPDNLDDLVPLINAGVRGFKGFMIDSGVDEFPAINSFYIDKALEKVKGEDTLIMFHAEMQPACNNHGLQSLETYEPLDRIDEVEDFGFSLMPATSLKTTLSNNTTLEEAIDNDYINNHMLKRVLTNDQARALAVAPILAPVEPRTGAPSEIVHHDHKIASPLLEAQRDQDSLANVDPTAYASYLASRPDVFEVEAIRTLIGCAKKNPSVPLHIVHLASGEAVPILAAAQSQGLKISAETCFHYLSFCAEKIPNCSTFFKCCPPIRTEKNRLELWDALRRGIIKTVVSDHSPCTPELKNLAKGDFFSAWGGISSVGLGLPVLHTEALKFIEFSIIDVVTWTCYNTAKQVGLGHRKGNLKVGYDADIVIFDPYTEQSIENAKTYFKNKLTAYNGRTLRGRVVETILRGNSIFAIDKGHSKIPMGRAILEKRSHA
;
A
#
# COMPACT_ATOMS: atom_id res chain seq x y z
N MET A 1 -20.45 -5.92 -29.08
CA MET A 1 -19.29 -6.25 -29.93
C MET A 1 -18.27 -6.98 -29.08
N SER A 2 -17.84 -8.15 -29.54
CA SER A 2 -16.83 -8.97 -28.88
C SER A 2 -15.46 -8.68 -29.48
N ARG A 3 -14.41 -8.91 -28.71
CA ARG A 3 -13.01 -8.80 -29.13
C ARG A 3 -12.23 -9.99 -28.59
N ALA A 4 -11.08 -10.28 -29.18
CA ALA A 4 -10.18 -11.31 -28.71
C ALA A 4 -8.74 -10.81 -28.62
N LEU A 5 -8.06 -11.19 -27.55
CA LEU A 5 -6.62 -11.01 -27.36
C LEU A 5 -5.97 -12.39 -27.23
N ALA A 6 -5.01 -12.70 -28.10
CA ALA A 6 -4.19 -13.88 -28.00
C ALA A 6 -2.77 -13.51 -27.58
N SER A 7 -2.11 -14.40 -26.85
CA SER A 7 -0.67 -14.32 -26.60
C SER A 7 -0.12 -15.69 -26.23
N ASN A 8 1.16 -15.91 -26.50
CA ASN A 8 1.92 -17.03 -25.94
C ASN A 8 2.14 -16.92 -24.41
N HIS A 9 1.83 -15.77 -23.80
CA HIS A 9 2.03 -15.50 -22.38
C HIS A 9 0.77 -14.92 -21.72
N VAL A 10 -0.25 -15.75 -21.46
CA VAL A 10 -1.45 -15.31 -20.73
C VAL A 10 -1.40 -15.84 -19.29
N VAL A 11 -1.62 -14.95 -18.31
CA VAL A 11 -1.67 -15.31 -16.89
C VAL A 11 -3.06 -15.80 -16.52
N ILE A 12 -3.24 -17.11 -16.37
CA ILE A 12 -4.50 -17.76 -16.01
C ILE A 12 -4.29 -18.56 -14.73
N GLY A 13 -4.93 -18.14 -13.64
CA GLY A 13 -4.68 -18.71 -12.32
C GLY A 13 -3.21 -18.52 -11.92
N ASN A 14 -2.53 -19.62 -11.61
CA ASN A 14 -1.12 -19.63 -11.19
C ASN A 14 -0.16 -20.06 -12.31
N LYS A 15 -0.53 -19.86 -13.58
CA LYS A 15 0.28 -20.29 -14.73
C LYS A 15 0.35 -19.20 -15.79
N VAL A 16 1.46 -19.22 -16.53
CA VAL A 16 1.61 -18.53 -17.81
C VAL A 16 1.46 -19.57 -18.92
N ILE A 17 0.44 -19.45 -19.76
CA ILE A 17 0.20 -20.37 -20.87
C ILE A 17 -0.18 -19.61 -22.15
N PRO A 18 0.05 -20.20 -23.34
CA PRO A 18 -0.56 -19.70 -24.56
C PRO A 18 -2.08 -19.76 -24.47
N ALA A 19 -2.76 -18.65 -24.74
CA ALA A 19 -4.22 -18.59 -24.70
C ALA A 19 -4.80 -17.44 -25.54
N THR A 20 -6.10 -17.55 -25.80
CA THR A 20 -6.93 -16.51 -26.43
C THR A 20 -8.08 -16.15 -25.50
N VAL A 21 -8.15 -14.88 -25.10
CA VAL A 21 -9.19 -14.33 -24.21
C VAL A 21 -10.22 -13.59 -25.06
N VAL A 22 -11.46 -14.09 -25.07
CA VAL A 22 -12.60 -13.46 -25.75
C VAL A 22 -13.40 -12.65 -24.73
N PHE A 23 -13.69 -11.39 -25.03
CA PHE A 23 -14.42 -10.50 -24.12
C PHE A 23 -15.39 -9.58 -24.86
N SER A 24 -16.41 -9.10 -24.15
CA SER A 24 -17.41 -8.19 -24.68
C SER A 24 -17.12 -6.75 -24.28
N GLN A 25 -17.14 -5.82 -25.24
CA GLN A 25 -17.11 -4.39 -24.93
C GLN A 25 -18.43 -3.88 -24.36
N SER A 26 -19.54 -4.56 -24.69
CA SER A 26 -20.89 -4.15 -24.30
C SER A 26 -21.28 -4.63 -22.91
N SER A 27 -21.06 -5.91 -22.59
CA SER A 27 -21.27 -6.40 -21.21
C SER A 27 -20.09 -6.07 -20.30
N GLY A 28 -18.91 -5.85 -20.88
CA GLY A 28 -17.68 -5.61 -20.15
C GLY A 28 -17.11 -6.85 -19.47
N LYS A 29 -17.54 -8.04 -19.90
CA LYS A 29 -17.17 -9.34 -19.30
C LYS A 29 -16.28 -10.18 -20.20
N ILE A 30 -15.47 -11.02 -19.57
CA ILE A 30 -14.77 -12.13 -20.24
C ILE A 30 -15.81 -13.19 -20.60
N LEU A 31 -15.87 -13.59 -21.87
CA LEU A 31 -16.85 -14.53 -22.43
C LEU A 31 -16.28 -15.95 -22.57
N SER A 32 -15.04 -16.07 -23.06
CA SER A 32 -14.33 -17.36 -23.19
C SER A 32 -12.84 -17.18 -22.98
N ILE A 33 -12.18 -18.27 -22.62
CA ILE A 33 -10.72 -18.37 -22.56
C ILE A 33 -10.33 -19.71 -23.17
N GLU A 34 -9.71 -19.67 -24.35
CA GLU A 34 -9.19 -20.86 -25.01
C GLU A 34 -7.71 -21.03 -24.66
N HIS A 35 -7.29 -22.21 -24.21
CA HIS A 35 -5.90 -22.50 -23.80
C HIS A 35 -4.98 -22.80 -25.01
N SER A 36 -5.12 -21.99 -26.06
CA SER A 36 -4.28 -21.96 -27.24
C SER A 36 -4.35 -20.57 -27.91
N VAL A 37 -3.34 -20.24 -28.71
CA VAL A 37 -3.40 -19.09 -29.61
C VAL A 37 -4.22 -19.50 -30.84
N LEU A 38 -5.44 -18.98 -30.97
CA LEU A 38 -6.31 -19.25 -32.11
C LEU A 38 -5.87 -18.44 -33.33
N SER A 39 -6.16 -18.93 -34.54
CA SER A 39 -6.02 -18.11 -35.75
C SER A 39 -7.19 -17.12 -35.88
N PRO A 40 -7.02 -15.97 -36.57
CA PRO A 40 -8.09 -14.97 -36.72
C PRO A 40 -9.38 -15.51 -37.39
N ASP A 41 -9.27 -16.59 -38.16
CA ASP A 41 -10.36 -17.24 -38.88
C ASP A 41 -10.96 -18.47 -38.15
N ASP A 42 -10.48 -18.76 -36.94
CA ASP A 42 -10.93 -19.90 -36.13
C ASP A 42 -12.46 -19.86 -35.88
N PRO A 43 -13.17 -21.00 -36.04
CA PRO A 43 -14.61 -21.06 -35.84
C PRO A 43 -15.09 -20.60 -34.46
N ILE A 44 -14.27 -20.75 -33.40
CA ILE A 44 -14.62 -20.30 -32.05
C ILE A 44 -14.79 -18.78 -32.05
N LEU A 45 -13.86 -18.03 -32.65
CA LEU A 45 -13.92 -16.56 -32.73
C LEU A 45 -15.17 -16.09 -33.46
N LYS A 46 -15.51 -16.77 -34.57
CA LYS A 46 -16.73 -16.49 -35.34
C LYS A 46 -18.00 -16.72 -34.53
N SER A 47 -18.03 -17.73 -33.64
CA SER A 47 -19.20 -17.99 -32.79
C SER A 47 -19.47 -16.90 -31.75
N TYR A 48 -18.48 -16.05 -31.46
CA TYR A 48 -18.59 -14.87 -30.61
C TYR A 48 -18.69 -13.54 -31.39
N ASP A 49 -18.88 -13.60 -32.72
CA ASP A 49 -18.87 -12.44 -33.61
C ASP A 49 -17.56 -11.62 -33.56
N VAL A 50 -16.42 -12.28 -33.35
CA VAL A 50 -15.09 -11.65 -33.43
C VAL A 50 -14.59 -11.74 -34.87
N ASP A 51 -14.46 -10.60 -35.53
CA ASP A 51 -13.84 -10.49 -36.86
C ASP A 51 -12.32 -10.24 -36.78
N GLU A 52 -11.65 -10.26 -37.94
CA GLU A 52 -10.20 -10.07 -38.05
C GLU A 52 -9.73 -8.73 -37.44
N LYS A 53 -10.54 -7.67 -37.52
CA LYS A 53 -10.22 -6.35 -36.95
C LYS A 53 -10.37 -6.31 -35.42
N SER A 54 -11.16 -7.22 -34.87
CA SER A 54 -11.48 -7.33 -33.45
C SER A 54 -10.61 -8.36 -32.72
N TYR A 55 -9.77 -9.10 -33.47
CA TYR A 55 -8.76 -10.02 -32.96
C TYR A 55 -7.35 -9.38 -33.00
N ARG A 56 -6.54 -9.60 -31.96
CA ARG A 56 -5.12 -9.24 -31.94
C ARG A 56 -4.31 -10.33 -31.24
N ASP A 57 -3.28 -10.84 -31.92
CA ASP A 57 -2.17 -11.54 -31.26
C ASP A 57 -1.15 -10.51 -30.79
N VAL A 58 -0.89 -10.48 -29.49
CA VAL A 58 0.03 -9.53 -28.85
C VAL A 58 1.29 -10.21 -28.31
N SER A 59 1.59 -11.41 -28.78
CA SER A 59 2.85 -12.08 -28.51
C SER A 59 4.06 -11.21 -28.88
N PRO A 60 5.16 -11.22 -28.09
CA PRO A 60 5.40 -12.04 -26.91
C PRO A 60 4.98 -11.38 -25.58
N PHE A 61 4.11 -10.36 -25.59
CA PHE A 61 3.73 -9.63 -24.37
C PHE A 61 2.77 -10.41 -23.49
N TYR A 62 2.80 -10.13 -22.18
CA TYR A 62 1.87 -10.74 -21.24
C TYR A 62 0.46 -10.19 -21.39
N VAL A 63 -0.53 -11.07 -21.33
CA VAL A 63 -1.94 -10.71 -21.09
C VAL A 63 -2.29 -11.15 -19.67
N MET A 64 -2.62 -10.20 -18.80
CA MET A 64 -2.83 -10.45 -17.36
C MET A 64 -4.04 -9.66 -16.82
N PRO A 65 -4.56 -9.99 -15.63
CA PRO A 65 -5.61 -9.21 -15.01
C PRO A 65 -5.17 -7.77 -14.71
N GLY A 66 -6.11 -6.83 -14.82
CA GLY A 66 -5.96 -5.47 -14.29
C GLY A 66 -5.61 -5.44 -12.82
N LEU A 67 -4.65 -4.58 -12.46
CA LEU A 67 -4.24 -4.41 -11.07
C LEU A 67 -5.36 -3.76 -10.25
N VAL A 68 -5.41 -4.15 -8.98
CA VAL A 68 -6.25 -3.51 -7.96
C VAL A 68 -5.31 -2.86 -6.96
N ASP A 69 -5.33 -1.54 -6.87
CA ASP A 69 -4.53 -0.78 -5.91
C ASP A 69 -5.41 -0.34 -4.74
N SER A 70 -5.27 -0.99 -3.58
CA SER A 70 -6.14 -0.76 -2.43
C SER A 70 -5.74 0.44 -1.57
N HIS A 71 -4.65 1.14 -1.90
CA HIS A 71 -4.12 2.21 -1.06
C HIS A 71 -3.67 3.40 -1.91
N VAL A 72 -4.62 4.26 -2.26
CA VAL A 72 -4.36 5.54 -2.94
C VAL A 72 -5.02 6.68 -2.19
N HIS A 73 -4.39 7.85 -2.17
CA HIS A 73 -4.95 9.09 -1.65
C HIS A 73 -5.14 10.05 -2.81
N LEU A 74 -6.37 10.15 -3.33
CA LEU A 74 -6.70 11.05 -4.45
C LEU A 74 -7.05 12.46 -3.99
N ASN A 75 -7.25 12.66 -2.69
CA ASN A 75 -7.33 13.96 -2.00
C ASN A 75 -8.46 14.90 -2.46
N GLU A 76 -9.42 14.42 -3.24
CA GLU A 76 -10.55 15.19 -3.75
C GLU A 76 -11.87 14.72 -3.09
N PRO A 77 -12.74 15.65 -2.67
CA PRO A 77 -12.63 17.12 -2.71
C PRO A 77 -11.73 17.71 -1.63
N GLY A 78 -11.52 19.03 -1.67
CA GLY A 78 -10.84 19.78 -0.62
C GLY A 78 -9.37 20.06 -0.91
N ARG A 79 -8.56 19.01 -1.11
CA ARG A 79 -7.14 19.10 -1.46
C ARG A 79 -6.88 18.60 -2.89
N THR A 80 -7.79 18.94 -3.81
CA THR A 80 -7.77 18.45 -5.20
C THR A 80 -6.47 18.83 -5.92
N GLU A 81 -5.81 19.91 -5.54
CA GLU A 81 -4.51 20.35 -6.04
C GLU A 81 -3.35 19.41 -5.68
N TRP A 82 -3.51 18.51 -4.71
CA TRP A 82 -2.53 17.49 -4.38
C TRP A 82 -2.52 16.36 -5.41
N GLU A 83 -3.70 15.97 -5.93
CA GLU A 83 -3.85 15.01 -7.02
C GLU A 83 -5.19 15.17 -7.75
N GLY A 84 -6.29 14.65 -7.19
CA GLY A 84 -7.61 14.62 -7.80
C GLY A 84 -7.90 13.31 -8.54
N PHE A 85 -9.20 13.00 -8.71
CA PHE A 85 -9.64 11.76 -9.32
C PHE A 85 -9.17 11.64 -10.77
N ALA A 86 -9.21 12.73 -11.56
CA ALA A 86 -8.79 12.71 -12.96
C ALA A 86 -7.35 12.24 -13.15
N THR A 87 -6.37 12.97 -12.60
CA THR A 87 -4.94 12.70 -12.83
C THR A 87 -4.48 11.42 -12.13
N GLY A 88 -4.97 11.14 -10.92
CA GLY A 88 -4.64 9.91 -10.21
C GLY A 88 -5.17 8.65 -10.92
N THR A 89 -6.41 8.68 -11.41
CA THR A 89 -6.96 7.53 -12.17
C THR A 89 -6.39 7.42 -13.58
N GLN A 90 -5.94 8.52 -14.19
CA GLN A 90 -5.16 8.48 -15.42
C GLN A 90 -3.78 7.83 -15.19
N ALA A 91 -3.09 8.20 -14.11
CA ALA A 91 -1.82 7.56 -13.74
C ALA A 91 -2.01 6.06 -13.46
N ALA A 92 -3.06 5.69 -12.74
CA ALA A 92 -3.46 4.30 -12.54
C ALA A 92 -3.65 3.56 -13.88
N ALA A 93 -4.46 4.11 -14.78
CA ALA A 93 -4.71 3.52 -16.10
C ALA A 93 -3.43 3.35 -16.92
N ALA A 94 -2.53 4.33 -16.91
CA ALA A 94 -1.26 4.26 -17.65
C ALA A 94 -0.34 3.14 -17.15
N GLY A 95 -0.50 2.74 -15.89
CA GLY A 95 0.29 1.70 -15.24
C GLY A 95 -0.37 0.34 -15.11
N GLY A 96 -1.48 0.08 -15.82
CA GLY A 96 -2.15 -1.22 -15.79
C GLY A 96 -3.07 -1.44 -14.61
N VAL A 97 -3.34 -0.41 -13.80
CA VAL A 97 -4.34 -0.48 -12.74
C VAL A 97 -5.71 -0.24 -13.36
N THR A 98 -6.67 -1.13 -13.07
CA THR A 98 -8.06 -1.00 -13.53
C THR A 98 -9.01 -0.72 -12.38
N THR A 99 -8.55 -0.82 -11.14
CA THR A 99 -9.34 -0.47 -9.96
C THR A 99 -8.45 0.13 -8.89
N VAL A 100 -8.87 1.28 -8.36
CA VAL A 100 -8.26 1.88 -7.17
C VAL A 100 -9.26 1.91 -6.02
N VAL A 101 -8.78 1.86 -4.78
CA VAL A 101 -9.60 2.07 -3.59
C VAL A 101 -9.09 3.30 -2.85
N ASP A 102 -9.87 4.38 -2.90
CA ASP A 102 -9.49 5.69 -2.38
C ASP A 102 -9.60 5.73 -0.85
N MET A 103 -8.55 6.23 -0.21
CA MET A 103 -8.44 6.38 1.25
C MET A 103 -9.36 7.49 1.77
N PRO A 104 -9.80 7.41 3.05
CA PRO A 104 -10.86 8.28 3.57
C PRO A 104 -10.36 9.62 4.10
N LEU A 105 -9.04 9.85 4.14
CA LEU A 105 -8.42 11.07 4.64
C LEU A 105 -7.76 11.89 3.54
N ASN A 106 -7.14 13.00 3.92
CA ASN A 106 -6.56 14.06 3.06
C ASN A 106 -7.59 14.81 2.21
N ALA A 107 -8.62 14.13 1.69
CA ALA A 107 -9.81 14.80 1.17
C ALA A 107 -10.56 15.51 2.31
N ILE A 108 -11.12 16.68 2.02
CA ILE A 108 -11.92 17.47 2.96
C ILE A 108 -13.35 17.61 2.41
N PRO A 109 -14.38 17.19 3.18
CA PRO A 109 -14.27 16.52 4.48
C PRO A 109 -13.81 15.05 4.32
N PRO A 110 -13.18 14.46 5.36
CA PRO A 110 -12.80 13.05 5.35
C PRO A 110 -14.05 12.16 5.31
N THR A 111 -13.92 10.98 4.71
CA THR A 111 -15.02 10.02 4.45
C THR A 111 -15.39 9.24 5.71
N THR A 112 -15.85 9.93 6.76
CA THR A 112 -16.15 9.38 8.09
C THR A 112 -17.64 9.14 8.36
N ASN A 113 -18.51 9.56 7.44
CA ASN A 113 -19.95 9.28 7.47
C ASN A 113 -20.51 9.25 6.03
N VAL A 114 -21.76 8.81 5.88
CA VAL A 114 -22.41 8.64 4.55
C VAL A 114 -22.54 9.97 3.80
N LYS A 115 -22.75 11.09 4.51
CA LYS A 115 -22.82 12.41 3.87
C LYS A 115 -21.49 12.76 3.21
N ASN A 116 -20.37 12.56 3.91
CA ASN A 116 -19.04 12.85 3.38
C ASN A 116 -18.66 11.88 2.24
N LEU A 117 -19.09 10.61 2.31
CA LEU A 117 -18.98 9.68 1.18
C LEU A 117 -19.71 10.21 -0.06
N ASN A 118 -20.95 10.67 0.08
CA ASN A 118 -21.73 11.21 -1.05
C ASN A 118 -21.06 12.45 -1.66
N ILE A 119 -20.50 13.35 -0.84
CA ILE A 119 -19.71 14.50 -1.31
C ILE A 119 -18.52 14.04 -2.16
N LYS A 120 -17.80 13.01 -1.72
CA LYS A 120 -16.67 12.44 -2.47
C LYS A 120 -17.11 11.74 -3.76
N LEU A 121 -18.23 11.03 -3.73
CA LEU A 121 -18.82 10.38 -4.91
C LEU A 121 -19.23 11.40 -5.98
N ASP A 122 -19.83 12.52 -5.56
CA ASP A 122 -20.19 13.61 -6.46
C ASP A 122 -18.95 14.24 -7.09
N ALA A 123 -17.87 14.42 -6.33
CA ALA A 123 -16.60 14.91 -6.85
C ALA A 123 -16.02 13.94 -7.89
N ALA A 124 -15.98 12.63 -7.64
CA ALA A 124 -15.43 11.64 -8.57
C ALA A 124 -16.20 11.49 -9.90
N LYS A 125 -17.46 11.93 -9.95
CA LYS A 125 -18.39 11.61 -11.03
C LYS A 125 -17.92 12.15 -12.38
N GLY A 126 -17.77 11.24 -13.35
CA GLY A 126 -17.48 11.60 -14.74
C GLY A 126 -16.04 12.04 -14.99
N GLN A 127 -15.11 11.78 -14.06
CA GLN A 127 -13.69 12.10 -14.23
C GLN A 127 -12.73 10.93 -13.93
N CYS A 128 -13.22 9.71 -13.67
CA CYS A 128 -12.38 8.55 -13.39
C CYS A 128 -12.07 7.71 -14.64
N TRP A 129 -10.80 7.39 -14.90
CA TRP A 129 -10.42 6.48 -16.00
C TRP A 129 -10.47 5.00 -15.62
N VAL A 130 -10.32 4.69 -14.34
CA VAL A 130 -10.40 3.32 -13.78
C VAL A 130 -11.59 3.23 -12.82
N ASP A 131 -12.06 2.02 -12.51
CA ASP A 131 -13.09 1.88 -11.49
C ASP A 131 -12.55 2.30 -10.10
N VAL A 132 -13.40 2.90 -9.27
CA VAL A 132 -13.01 3.45 -7.97
C VAL A 132 -13.92 2.89 -6.88
N ALA A 133 -13.32 2.28 -5.85
CA ALA A 133 -14.01 1.97 -4.60
C ALA A 133 -13.50 2.90 -3.49
N PHE A 134 -14.15 2.88 -2.32
CA PHE A 134 -13.89 3.83 -1.24
C PHE A 134 -13.74 3.12 0.10
N TRP A 135 -12.78 3.57 0.91
CA TRP A 135 -12.69 3.24 2.32
C TRP A 135 -13.50 4.24 3.16
N GLY A 136 -14.03 3.77 4.29
CA GLY A 136 -14.54 4.64 5.36
C GLY A 136 -13.43 5.01 6.34
N GLY A 137 -13.54 6.17 6.97
CA GLY A 137 -12.64 6.57 8.06
C GLY A 137 -13.12 6.04 9.41
N LEU A 138 -12.18 5.65 10.27
CA LEU A 138 -12.42 5.37 11.68
C LEU A 138 -11.65 6.42 12.50
N VAL A 139 -12.40 7.32 13.12
CA VAL A 139 -11.89 8.48 13.89
C VAL A 139 -12.64 8.57 15.21
N PRO A 140 -12.15 9.31 16.22
CA PRO A 140 -12.96 9.58 17.40
C PRO A 140 -14.37 10.07 17.03
N ASP A 141 -15.37 9.61 17.79
CA ASP A 141 -16.77 10.05 17.69
C ASP A 141 -17.59 9.57 16.47
N ASN A 142 -17.08 8.69 15.60
CA ASN A 142 -17.84 8.17 14.44
C ASN A 142 -18.29 6.69 14.51
N LEU A 143 -18.33 6.07 15.69
CA LEU A 143 -18.73 4.65 15.83
C LEU A 143 -20.13 4.37 15.26
N ASP A 144 -21.06 5.31 15.40
CA ASP A 144 -22.44 5.14 14.93
C ASP A 144 -22.57 5.27 13.40
N ASP A 145 -21.54 5.79 12.71
CA ASP A 145 -21.49 5.91 11.26
C ASP A 145 -20.94 4.67 10.54
N LEU A 146 -20.31 3.73 11.27
CA LEU A 146 -19.66 2.56 10.68
C LEU A 146 -20.66 1.66 9.92
N VAL A 147 -21.73 1.21 10.59
CA VAL A 147 -22.74 0.35 9.93
C VAL A 147 -23.46 1.07 8.78
N PRO A 148 -23.86 2.36 8.90
CA PRO A 148 -24.35 3.13 7.76
C PRO A 148 -23.38 3.18 6.57
N LEU A 149 -22.08 3.37 6.80
CA LEU A 149 -21.07 3.36 5.74
C LEU A 149 -20.91 1.99 5.07
N ILE A 150 -20.93 0.89 5.85
CA ILE A 150 -20.94 -0.48 5.29
C ILE A 150 -22.14 -0.65 4.36
N ASN A 151 -23.32 -0.21 4.79
CA ASN A 151 -24.53 -0.27 3.98
C ASN A 151 -24.46 0.61 2.72
N ALA A 152 -23.71 1.71 2.77
CA ALA A 152 -23.46 2.59 1.62
C ALA A 152 -22.40 2.03 0.64
N GLY A 153 -21.72 0.93 0.98
CA GLY A 153 -20.83 0.20 0.07
C GLY A 153 -19.34 0.50 0.22
N VAL A 154 -18.91 1.15 1.31
CA VAL A 154 -17.45 1.25 1.58
C VAL A 154 -16.85 -0.14 1.75
N ARG A 155 -15.58 -0.29 1.40
CA ARG A 155 -14.91 -1.61 1.40
C ARG A 155 -14.44 -2.05 2.79
N GLY A 156 -14.47 -1.16 3.77
CA GLY A 156 -13.97 -1.34 5.13
C GLY A 156 -13.57 0.02 5.72
N PHE A 157 -12.76 0.00 6.79
CA PHE A 157 -12.39 1.22 7.51
C PHE A 157 -10.88 1.37 7.66
N LYS A 158 -10.37 2.60 7.57
CA LYS A 158 -8.98 2.96 7.87
C LYS A 158 -8.92 3.78 9.15
N GLY A 159 -8.02 3.41 10.07
CA GLY A 159 -7.68 4.17 11.28
C GLY A 159 -6.17 4.46 11.36
N PHE A 160 -5.80 5.39 12.25
CA PHE A 160 -4.42 5.72 12.57
C PHE A 160 -4.16 5.50 14.06
N MET A 161 -3.06 4.83 14.43
CA MET A 161 -2.68 4.59 15.84
C MET A 161 -1.68 5.61 16.39
N ILE A 162 -1.21 6.50 15.51
CA ILE A 162 -0.39 7.66 15.81
C ILE A 162 -0.98 8.84 15.07
N ASP A 163 -0.66 10.04 15.50
CA ASP A 163 -1.16 11.28 14.92
C ASP A 163 -0.90 11.34 13.40
N SER A 164 -1.97 11.48 12.60
CA SER A 164 -1.89 11.52 11.13
C SER A 164 -1.26 12.81 10.59
N GLY A 165 -1.14 13.83 11.43
CA GLY A 165 -0.71 15.19 11.09
C GLY A 165 -1.75 16.03 10.35
N VAL A 166 -3.01 15.57 10.28
CA VAL A 166 -4.18 16.40 9.93
C VAL A 166 -5.23 16.32 11.04
N ASP A 167 -5.76 17.47 11.46
CA ASP A 167 -6.66 17.55 12.61
C ASP A 167 -8.04 16.90 12.33
N GLU A 168 -8.48 16.91 11.08
CA GLU A 168 -9.74 16.30 10.68
C GLU A 168 -9.72 14.75 10.68
N PHE A 169 -8.55 14.12 10.86
CA PHE A 169 -8.42 12.65 10.93
C PHE A 169 -7.57 12.24 12.15
N PRO A 170 -8.11 12.36 13.37
CA PRO A 170 -7.36 12.08 14.59
C PRO A 170 -6.99 10.60 14.76
N ALA A 171 -5.93 10.36 15.52
CA ALA A 171 -5.54 9.01 15.93
C ALA A 171 -6.55 8.37 16.90
N ILE A 172 -6.56 7.04 16.93
CA ILE A 172 -7.39 6.21 17.80
C ILE A 172 -6.50 5.25 18.60
N ASN A 173 -6.98 4.85 19.79
CA ASN A 173 -6.27 3.92 20.68
C ASN A 173 -6.97 2.55 20.74
N SER A 174 -6.36 1.61 21.46
CA SER A 174 -6.89 0.24 21.62
C SER A 174 -8.31 0.17 22.17
N PHE A 175 -8.68 1.08 23.09
CA PHE A 175 -10.05 1.15 23.61
C PHE A 175 -11.06 1.44 22.50
N TYR A 176 -10.76 2.43 21.65
CA TYR A 176 -11.63 2.78 20.54
C TYR A 176 -11.66 1.67 19.47
N ILE A 177 -10.52 1.03 19.21
CA ILE A 177 -10.43 -0.12 18.30
C ILE A 177 -11.34 -1.25 18.79
N ASP A 178 -11.28 -1.64 20.07
CA ASP A 178 -12.14 -2.68 20.64
C ASP A 178 -13.63 -2.33 20.45
N LYS A 179 -14.01 -1.07 20.67
CA LYS A 179 -15.39 -0.58 20.46
C LYS A 179 -15.84 -0.63 19.00
N ALA A 180 -14.95 -0.28 18.07
CA ALA A 180 -15.24 -0.38 16.64
C ALA A 180 -15.43 -1.83 16.20
N LEU A 181 -14.60 -2.75 16.70
CA LEU A 181 -14.71 -4.18 16.42
C LEU A 181 -16.00 -4.78 16.98
N GLU A 182 -16.43 -4.36 18.18
CA GLU A 182 -17.73 -4.73 18.74
C GLU A 182 -18.88 -4.21 17.85
N LYS A 183 -18.79 -2.97 17.37
CA LYS A 183 -19.84 -2.31 16.56
C LYS A 183 -20.08 -2.99 15.22
N VAL A 184 -19.03 -3.41 14.53
CA VAL A 184 -19.11 -4.03 13.18
C VAL A 184 -19.13 -5.57 13.22
N LYS A 185 -19.23 -6.16 14.41
CA LYS A 185 -19.26 -7.61 14.58
C LYS A 185 -20.44 -8.23 13.82
N GLY A 186 -20.14 -9.15 12.92
CA GLY A 186 -21.14 -9.84 12.09
C GLY A 186 -21.41 -9.16 10.74
N GLU A 187 -20.83 -7.99 10.50
CA GLU A 187 -20.86 -7.34 9.19
C GLU A 187 -19.73 -7.86 8.29
N ASP A 188 -19.98 -7.93 6.99
CA ASP A 188 -18.99 -8.30 5.96
C ASP A 188 -18.01 -7.13 5.74
N THR A 189 -17.11 -6.88 6.69
CA THR A 189 -16.15 -5.76 6.65
C THR A 189 -14.75 -6.16 7.13
N LEU A 190 -13.82 -5.21 7.06
CA LEU A 190 -12.52 -5.26 7.72
C LEU A 190 -12.12 -3.87 8.20
N ILE A 191 -11.21 -3.82 9.18
CA ILE A 191 -10.62 -2.56 9.65
C ILE A 191 -9.11 -2.62 9.45
N MET A 192 -8.54 -1.55 8.90
CA MET A 192 -7.12 -1.44 8.63
C MET A 192 -6.49 -0.26 9.35
N PHE A 193 -5.20 -0.38 9.65
CA PHE A 193 -4.52 0.56 10.52
C PHE A 193 -3.17 0.97 9.96
N HIS A 194 -2.91 2.28 9.99
CA HIS A 194 -1.53 2.75 10.01
C HIS A 194 -1.01 2.45 11.41
N ALA A 195 -0.20 1.42 11.49
CA ALA A 195 0.27 0.82 12.73
C ALA A 195 1.66 1.38 13.06
N GLU A 196 1.71 2.63 13.51
CA GLU A 196 2.84 3.17 14.29
C GLU A 196 2.25 3.66 15.61
N MET A 197 2.99 3.50 16.71
CA MET A 197 2.61 4.00 18.03
C MET A 197 3.89 4.24 18.85
N GLN A 198 4.02 5.41 19.47
CA GLN A 198 5.06 5.60 20.48
C GLN A 198 4.78 4.67 21.67
N PRO A 199 5.71 3.79 22.06
CA PRO A 199 5.52 2.95 23.23
C PRO A 199 5.34 3.83 24.47
N ALA A 200 4.52 3.38 25.42
CA ALA A 200 4.31 4.12 26.65
C ALA A 200 5.64 4.24 27.43
N CYS A 201 6.07 5.46 27.76
CA CYS A 201 7.14 5.66 28.72
C CYS A 201 6.67 5.12 30.08
N ASN A 202 7.22 3.99 30.53
CA ASN A 202 6.90 3.41 31.83
C ASN A 202 7.17 4.42 32.95
N ASN A 203 6.12 5.01 33.51
CA ASN A 203 6.20 5.64 34.83
C ASN A 203 5.16 5.11 35.84
N HIS A 204 4.33 4.13 35.49
CA HIS A 204 3.48 3.43 36.46
C HIS A 204 3.45 1.92 36.20
N GLY A 205 3.62 1.15 37.28
CA GLY A 205 3.95 -0.28 37.27
C GLY A 205 3.03 -1.17 36.43
N LEU A 206 3.69 -2.01 35.62
CA LEU A 206 3.09 -3.10 34.86
C LEU A 206 2.31 -4.05 35.76
N GLN A 207 1.00 -4.20 35.50
CA GLN A 207 0.33 -5.47 35.74
C GLN A 207 0.84 -6.46 34.70
N SER A 208 1.44 -7.55 35.17
CA SER A 208 1.98 -8.65 34.38
C SER A 208 0.93 -9.23 33.43
N LEU A 209 1.18 -9.15 32.11
CA LEU A 209 0.48 -9.98 31.13
C LEU A 209 1.15 -11.37 31.11
N GLU A 210 0.31 -12.41 31.13
CA GLU A 210 0.71 -13.82 31.31
C GLU A 210 1.75 -14.30 30.30
N THR A 211 2.69 -15.08 30.81
CA THR A 211 3.88 -15.62 30.14
C THR A 211 3.54 -16.60 29.02
N TYR A 212 4.19 -16.44 27.86
CA TYR A 212 4.21 -17.41 26.78
C TYR A 212 5.16 -18.56 27.12
N GLU A 213 4.68 -19.79 27.20
CA GLU A 213 5.56 -20.97 27.19
C GLU A 213 5.84 -21.42 25.74
N PRO A 214 7.09 -21.76 25.39
CA PRO A 214 7.39 -22.42 24.13
C PRO A 214 6.99 -23.89 24.21
N LEU A 215 6.02 -24.31 23.40
CA LEU A 215 5.63 -25.73 23.34
C LEU A 215 6.58 -26.53 22.45
N ASP A 216 6.94 -27.69 22.99
CA ASP A 216 7.82 -28.71 22.44
C ASP A 216 7.35 -29.29 21.09
N ARG A 217 8.33 -29.91 20.44
CA ARG A 217 8.32 -30.61 19.15
C ARG A 217 7.01 -31.34 18.83
N ILE A 218 6.51 -31.10 17.62
CA ILE A 218 5.62 -32.04 16.92
C ILE A 218 6.54 -32.91 16.06
N ASP A 219 6.77 -34.14 16.52
CA ASP A 219 7.29 -35.22 15.67
C ASP A 219 6.16 -35.75 14.76
N GLU A 220 6.55 -36.19 13.56
CA GLU A 220 5.77 -36.90 12.54
C GLU A 220 4.91 -36.07 11.56
N VAL A 221 5.52 -35.67 10.44
CA VAL A 221 4.85 -35.62 9.13
C VAL A 221 5.75 -36.31 8.11
N GLU A 222 5.22 -37.35 7.48
CA GLU A 222 5.89 -38.15 6.46
C GLU A 222 6.25 -37.35 5.20
N ASP A 223 7.40 -37.74 4.67
CA ASP A 223 8.14 -37.39 3.46
C ASP A 223 7.32 -36.88 2.25
N PHE A 224 7.44 -35.58 1.95
CA PHE A 224 7.37 -35.06 0.58
C PHE A 224 8.65 -34.27 0.32
N GLY A 225 9.55 -34.87 -0.46
CA GLY A 225 10.86 -34.33 -0.79
C GLY A 225 10.83 -32.94 -1.40
N PHE A 226 11.12 -31.94 -0.57
CA PHE A 226 11.66 -30.64 -0.96
C PHE A 226 12.96 -30.44 -0.18
N SER A 227 14.07 -30.27 -0.90
CA SER A 227 15.36 -29.95 -0.30
C SER A 227 15.32 -28.53 0.27
N LEU A 228 15.01 -28.43 1.57
CA LEU A 228 15.19 -27.22 2.36
C LEU A 228 16.68 -26.99 2.57
N MET A 229 17.22 -25.88 2.07
CA MET A 229 18.45 -25.34 2.65
C MET A 229 18.14 -24.85 4.07
N PRO A 230 19.02 -25.09 5.06
CA PRO A 230 18.72 -24.77 6.44
C PRO A 230 18.66 -23.25 6.62
N ALA A 231 17.49 -22.76 7.05
CA ALA A 231 17.35 -21.42 7.59
C ALA A 231 18.29 -21.30 8.80
N THR A 232 19.37 -20.53 8.66
CA THR A 232 20.18 -20.12 9.80
C THR A 232 19.27 -19.42 10.80
N SER A 233 19.17 -19.98 12.00
CA SER A 233 18.32 -19.48 13.07
C SER A 233 18.75 -18.07 13.49
N LEU A 234 18.00 -17.05 13.08
CA LEU A 234 17.96 -15.79 13.80
C LEU A 234 17.15 -16.03 15.08
N LYS A 235 17.85 -16.35 16.17
CA LYS A 235 17.28 -16.24 17.52
C LYS A 235 17.18 -14.76 17.87
N THR A 236 16.10 -14.10 17.49
CA THR A 236 15.72 -12.81 18.07
C THR A 236 14.79 -13.08 19.24
N THR A 237 15.39 -13.28 20.42
CA THR A 237 14.67 -13.35 21.69
C THR A 237 14.43 -11.92 22.18
N LEU A 238 13.44 -11.22 21.64
CA LEU A 238 12.90 -10.04 22.32
C LEU A 238 12.01 -10.56 23.46
N SER A 239 12.56 -10.55 24.67
CA SER A 239 11.82 -10.94 25.87
C SER A 239 10.62 -10.01 26.09
N ASN A 240 9.51 -10.52 26.62
CA ASN A 240 8.29 -9.76 26.88
C ASN A 240 8.45 -8.64 27.95
N ASN A 241 9.66 -8.42 28.48
CA ASN A 241 9.99 -7.40 29.49
C ASN A 241 10.97 -6.33 28.97
N THR A 242 11.19 -6.25 27.65
CA THR A 242 12.09 -5.24 27.07
C THR A 242 11.49 -3.85 27.32
N THR A 243 12.17 -3.01 28.09
CA THR A 243 11.78 -1.61 28.30
C THR A 243 11.81 -0.83 26.98
N LEU A 244 11.10 0.30 26.90
CA LEU A 244 11.16 1.18 25.72
C LEU A 244 12.62 1.52 25.35
N GLU A 245 13.43 1.82 26.36
CA GLU A 245 14.86 2.12 26.21
C GLU A 245 15.65 0.92 25.64
N GLU A 246 15.40 -0.29 26.11
CA GLU A 246 16.07 -1.50 25.60
C GLU A 246 15.60 -1.89 24.18
N ALA A 247 14.34 -1.65 23.82
CA ALA A 247 13.81 -1.93 22.49
C ALA A 247 14.40 -0.96 21.46
N ILE A 248 14.39 0.32 21.80
CA ILE A 248 15.12 1.39 21.11
C ILE A 248 16.58 0.99 20.93
N ASP A 249 17.30 0.64 21.99
CA ASP A 249 18.73 0.31 21.91
C ASP A 249 19.02 -0.88 20.99
N ASN A 250 18.14 -1.89 20.90
CA ASN A 250 18.29 -3.01 19.98
C ASN A 250 18.14 -2.61 18.51
N ASP A 251 17.18 -1.73 18.17
CA ASP A 251 17.03 -1.15 16.82
C ASP A 251 18.33 -0.43 16.41
N TYR A 252 18.94 0.31 17.34
CA TYR A 252 20.13 1.13 17.06
C TYR A 252 21.44 0.37 17.05
N ILE A 253 21.63 -0.63 17.93
CA ILE A 253 22.87 -1.41 17.99
C ILE A 253 23.15 -2.07 16.62
N ASN A 254 22.11 -2.48 15.91
CA ASN A 254 22.22 -3.19 14.64
C ASN A 254 22.29 -2.26 13.42
N ASN A 255 22.02 -0.95 13.56
CA ASN A 255 21.98 -0.01 12.44
C ASN A 255 23.29 0.78 12.27
N HIS A 256 24.21 0.23 11.48
CA HIS A 256 25.50 0.87 11.17
C HIS A 256 25.39 2.22 10.46
N MET A 257 24.28 2.50 9.76
CA MET A 257 24.08 3.76 9.05
C MET A 257 23.78 4.90 10.03
N LEU A 258 22.91 4.66 11.02
CA LEU A 258 22.57 5.64 12.05
C LEU A 258 23.81 6.06 12.84
N LYS A 259 24.67 5.10 13.22
CA LYS A 259 25.92 5.34 13.96
C LYS A 259 26.96 6.21 13.24
N ARG A 260 26.82 6.43 11.92
CA ARG A 260 27.71 7.33 11.17
C ARG A 260 27.30 8.80 11.27
N VAL A 261 26.04 9.06 11.61
CA VAL A 261 25.43 10.40 11.58
C VAL A 261 25.02 10.86 12.99
N LEU A 262 24.62 9.93 13.85
CA LEU A 262 24.06 10.20 15.17
C LEU A 262 24.84 9.47 16.26
N THR A 263 24.94 10.09 17.43
CA THR A 263 25.22 9.39 18.68
C THR A 263 24.02 8.55 19.11
N ASN A 264 24.22 7.53 19.95
CA ASN A 264 23.11 6.76 20.51
C ASN A 264 22.12 7.66 21.27
N ASP A 265 22.62 8.65 22.02
CA ASP A 265 21.77 9.60 22.77
C ASP A 265 20.91 10.47 21.85
N GLN A 266 21.47 10.96 20.74
CA GLN A 266 20.71 11.69 19.72
C GLN A 266 19.62 10.82 19.10
N ALA A 267 19.95 9.59 18.72
CA ALA A 267 18.99 8.67 18.12
C ALA A 267 17.85 8.32 19.08
N ARG A 268 18.17 8.05 20.35
CA ARG A 268 17.18 7.85 21.41
C ARG A 268 16.28 9.06 21.59
N ALA A 269 16.88 10.24 21.69
CA ALA A 269 16.16 11.50 21.86
C ALA A 269 15.18 11.76 20.70
N LEU A 270 15.59 11.46 19.45
CA LEU A 270 14.72 11.60 18.28
C LEU A 270 13.50 10.69 18.36
N ALA A 271 13.67 9.43 18.77
CA ALA A 271 12.59 8.45 18.85
C ALA A 271 11.53 8.79 19.92
N VAL A 272 11.92 9.42 21.03
CA VAL A 272 10.99 9.67 22.14
C VAL A 272 10.41 11.08 22.15
N ALA A 273 10.93 11.99 21.33
CA ALA A 273 10.46 13.37 21.26
C ALA A 273 8.99 13.44 20.77
N PRO A 274 8.02 13.86 21.61
CA PRO A 274 6.60 13.82 21.25
C PRO A 274 6.25 14.72 20.05
N ILE A 275 6.95 15.85 19.89
CA ILE A 275 6.76 16.78 18.77
C ILE A 275 7.17 16.19 17.41
N LEU A 276 7.97 15.13 17.39
CA LEU A 276 8.42 14.42 16.18
C LEU A 276 7.56 13.18 15.86
N ALA A 277 6.68 12.79 16.78
CA ALA A 277 5.83 11.61 16.65
C ALA A 277 4.81 11.67 15.51
N PRO A 278 4.16 12.80 15.21
CA PRO A 278 3.17 12.87 14.13
C PRO A 278 3.71 12.41 12.78
N VAL A 279 2.87 11.72 12.02
CA VAL A 279 3.15 11.26 10.64
C VAL A 279 3.53 12.45 9.78
N GLU A 280 2.78 13.55 9.90
CA GLU A 280 3.00 14.79 9.15
C GLU A 280 3.31 15.98 10.06
N PRO A 281 4.14 16.94 9.60
CA PRO A 281 4.55 18.06 10.42
C PRO A 281 3.36 18.94 10.80
N ARG A 282 3.16 19.14 12.11
CA ARG A 282 2.17 20.10 12.65
C ARG A 282 2.69 21.53 12.71
N THR A 283 4.00 21.73 12.61
CA THR A 283 4.69 23.04 12.64
C THR A 283 5.76 23.09 11.53
N GLY A 284 5.97 24.23 10.86
CA GLY A 284 7.18 24.42 10.02
C GLY A 284 7.05 24.85 8.54
N ALA A 285 5.86 24.97 7.94
CA ALA A 285 5.68 25.57 6.59
C ALA A 285 4.21 25.98 6.33
N PRO A 286 3.93 26.94 5.43
CA PRO A 286 2.61 27.56 5.30
C PRO A 286 1.69 26.66 4.49
N SER A 287 0.80 25.97 5.16
CA SER A 287 -0.49 25.71 4.55
C SER A 287 -1.44 26.71 5.17
N GLU A 288 -2.33 27.31 4.37
CA GLU A 288 -3.55 27.95 4.89
C GLU A 288 -4.45 26.93 5.63
N ILE A 289 -3.99 25.67 5.76
CA ILE A 289 -4.65 24.48 6.27
C ILE A 289 -4.27 24.22 7.75
N VAL A 290 -3.34 24.98 8.34
CA VAL A 290 -3.09 24.97 9.79
C VAL A 290 -2.97 26.42 10.27
N HIS A 291 -3.76 26.75 11.30
CA HIS A 291 -4.03 28.09 11.82
C HIS A 291 -2.92 29.15 11.71
N HIS A 292 -3.34 30.38 11.42
CA HIS A 292 -2.55 31.62 11.46
C HIS A 292 -1.72 31.76 12.74
N ASP A 293 -0.47 31.29 12.73
CA ASP A 293 0.51 31.78 13.68
C ASP A 293 1.90 31.93 13.03
N HIS A 294 2.38 33.17 13.04
CA HIS A 294 3.53 33.65 12.25
C HIS A 294 4.90 33.32 12.88
N LYS A 295 5.06 32.18 13.55
CA LYS A 295 6.34 31.78 14.17
C LYS A 295 6.67 30.33 13.81
N ILE A 296 7.39 30.16 12.70
CA ILE A 296 7.49 28.88 12.00
C ILE A 296 8.90 28.29 12.17
N ALA A 297 9.10 27.49 13.21
CA ALA A 297 10.26 26.58 13.33
C ALA A 297 9.86 25.17 12.88
N SER A 298 10.81 24.39 12.33
CA SER A 298 10.53 22.97 12.03
C SER A 298 10.35 22.16 13.32
N PRO A 299 9.68 21.00 13.28
CA PRO A 299 9.47 20.18 14.47
C PRO A 299 10.78 19.79 15.16
N LEU A 300 11.83 19.51 14.38
CA LEU A 300 13.16 19.24 14.94
C LEU A 300 13.76 20.47 15.63
N LEU A 301 13.61 21.67 15.04
CA LEU A 301 14.15 22.88 15.65
C LEU A 301 13.47 23.20 16.99
N GLU A 302 12.18 22.92 17.13
CA GLU A 302 11.50 23.03 18.43
C GLU A 302 12.00 21.95 19.40
N ALA A 303 12.11 20.69 18.96
CA ALA A 303 12.68 19.62 19.80
C ALA A 303 14.10 19.94 20.29
N GLN A 304 14.91 20.60 19.45
CA GLN A 304 16.27 21.05 19.78
C GLN A 304 16.32 22.15 20.83
N ARG A 305 15.24 22.96 20.98
CA ARG A 305 15.15 23.98 22.04
C ARG A 305 14.82 23.36 23.39
N ASP A 306 14.05 22.28 23.38
CA ASP A 306 13.61 21.60 24.59
C ASP A 306 14.61 20.55 25.09
N GLN A 307 15.48 20.05 24.21
CA GLN A 307 16.36 18.92 24.53
C GLN A 307 17.79 19.10 23.97
N ASP A 308 18.75 19.39 24.85
CA ASP A 308 20.16 19.60 24.50
C ASP A 308 20.80 18.41 23.76
N SER A 309 20.35 17.18 24.02
CA SER A 309 20.87 15.99 23.32
C SER A 309 20.52 15.97 21.83
N LEU A 310 19.56 16.79 21.37
CA LEU A 310 19.23 16.96 19.96
C LEU A 310 20.03 18.08 19.28
N ALA A 311 20.86 18.81 20.04
CA ALA A 311 21.69 19.87 19.48
C ALA A 311 22.54 19.36 18.31
N ASN A 312 22.60 20.14 17.24
CA ASN A 312 23.34 19.86 16.00
C ASN A 312 22.91 18.61 15.22
N VAL A 313 21.76 17.98 15.56
CA VAL A 313 21.17 16.96 14.69
C VAL A 313 20.84 17.60 13.34
N ASP A 314 21.31 16.98 12.26
CA ASP A 314 21.10 17.47 10.89
C ASP A 314 19.67 17.11 10.40
N PRO A 315 18.77 18.08 10.17
CA PRO A 315 17.42 17.84 9.66
C PRO A 315 17.40 17.32 8.21
N THR A 316 18.50 17.49 7.48
CA THR A 316 18.60 17.12 6.07
C THR A 316 19.09 15.69 5.87
N ALA A 317 19.61 15.04 6.91
CA ALA A 317 20.07 13.67 6.85
C ALA A 317 18.89 12.70 6.98
N TYR A 318 18.79 11.73 6.06
CA TYR A 318 17.75 10.70 6.12
C TYR A 318 17.86 9.86 7.41
N ALA A 319 19.08 9.64 7.89
CA ALA A 319 19.35 8.95 9.16
C ALA A 319 18.65 9.60 10.36
N SER A 320 18.62 10.94 10.43
CA SER A 320 17.92 11.67 11.50
C SER A 320 16.42 11.40 11.46
N TYR A 321 15.82 11.45 10.27
CA TYR A 321 14.41 11.14 10.09
C TYR A 321 14.09 9.66 10.40
N LEU A 322 14.93 8.74 9.94
CA LEU A 322 14.77 7.31 10.21
C LEU A 322 14.79 7.02 11.72
N ALA A 323 15.68 7.68 12.47
CA ALA A 323 15.78 7.52 13.92
C ALA A 323 14.59 8.12 14.70
N SER A 324 13.87 9.09 14.15
CA SER A 324 12.69 9.64 14.85
C SER A 324 11.45 8.74 14.78
N ARG A 325 11.49 7.69 13.95
CA ARG A 325 10.40 6.72 13.79
C ARG A 325 10.97 5.30 13.79
N PRO A 326 11.51 4.78 14.91
CA PRO A 326 12.14 3.46 14.97
C PRO A 326 11.18 2.30 14.64
N ASP A 327 11.73 1.11 14.39
CA ASP A 327 10.96 -0.09 14.04
C ASP A 327 10.01 -0.50 15.18
N VAL A 328 10.42 -0.26 16.44
CA VAL A 328 9.57 -0.51 17.63
C VAL A 328 8.20 0.19 17.57
N PHE A 329 8.06 1.32 16.88
CA PHE A 329 6.76 1.98 16.74
C PHE A 329 5.75 1.10 16.02
N GLU A 330 6.23 0.42 14.97
CA GLU A 330 5.40 -0.46 14.16
C GLU A 330 5.14 -1.79 14.86
N VAL A 331 6.17 -2.35 15.50
CA VAL A 331 6.08 -3.58 16.29
C VAL A 331 5.05 -3.45 17.42
N GLU A 332 5.07 -2.35 18.18
CA GLU A 332 4.19 -2.19 19.34
C GLU A 332 2.73 -1.88 18.94
N ALA A 333 2.53 -1.13 17.86
CA ALA A 333 1.21 -0.94 17.28
C ALA A 333 0.61 -2.27 16.81
N ILE A 334 1.40 -3.12 16.12
CA ILE A 334 0.96 -4.44 15.66
C ILE A 334 0.68 -5.37 16.84
N ARG A 335 1.50 -5.35 17.90
CA ARG A 335 1.25 -6.11 19.14
C ARG A 335 -0.09 -5.73 19.77
N THR A 336 -0.38 -4.43 19.83
CA THR A 336 -1.66 -3.91 20.32
C THR A 336 -2.84 -4.41 19.47
N LEU A 337 -2.72 -4.36 18.14
CA LEU A 337 -3.74 -4.86 17.21
C LEU A 337 -3.97 -6.37 17.32
N ILE A 338 -2.91 -7.16 17.54
CA ILE A 338 -3.03 -8.59 17.84
C ILE A 338 -3.83 -8.80 19.13
N GLY A 339 -3.61 -7.97 20.15
CA GLY A 339 -4.40 -7.98 21.39
C GLY A 339 -5.89 -7.73 21.14
N CYS A 340 -6.23 -6.70 20.36
CA CYS A 340 -7.61 -6.40 19.96
C CYS A 340 -8.23 -7.54 19.11
N ALA A 341 -7.47 -8.11 18.17
CA ALA A 341 -7.92 -9.22 17.32
C ALA A 341 -8.24 -10.48 18.13
N LYS A 342 -7.48 -10.77 19.20
CA LYS A 342 -7.76 -11.90 20.10
C LYS A 342 -9.09 -11.74 20.84
N LYS A 343 -9.43 -10.52 21.25
CA LYS A 343 -10.73 -10.21 21.90
C LYS A 343 -11.89 -10.29 20.91
N ASN A 344 -11.65 -9.93 19.64
CA ASN A 344 -12.66 -9.84 18.59
C ASN A 344 -12.27 -10.65 17.33
N PRO A 345 -12.15 -11.99 17.41
CA PRO A 345 -11.54 -12.81 16.36
C PRO A 345 -12.37 -12.92 15.07
N SER A 346 -13.63 -12.48 15.08
CA SER A 346 -14.50 -12.57 13.91
C SER A 346 -14.22 -11.50 12.85
N VAL A 347 -13.77 -10.31 13.27
CA VAL A 347 -13.57 -9.13 12.40
C VAL A 347 -12.13 -9.12 11.87
N PRO A 348 -11.90 -9.17 10.54
CA PRO A 348 -10.57 -9.09 9.97
C PRO A 348 -9.89 -7.75 10.25
N LEU A 349 -8.62 -7.81 10.64
CA LEU A 349 -7.73 -6.67 10.71
C LEU A 349 -6.71 -6.69 9.57
N HIS A 350 -6.30 -5.50 9.13
CA HIS A 350 -5.30 -5.34 8.09
C HIS A 350 -4.26 -4.27 8.48
N ILE A 351 -2.98 -4.63 8.43
CA ILE A 351 -1.88 -3.70 8.63
C ILE A 351 -1.56 -3.09 7.26
N VAL A 352 -1.79 -1.77 7.12
CA VAL A 352 -1.39 -1.09 5.88
C VAL A 352 0.12 -0.88 5.86
N HIS A 353 0.68 -0.80 4.64
CA HIS A 353 2.04 -0.34 4.35
C HIS A 353 3.12 -0.84 5.35
N LEU A 354 3.14 -2.15 5.64
CA LEU A 354 4.09 -2.77 6.56
C LEU A 354 5.53 -2.51 6.07
N ALA A 355 6.31 -1.78 6.86
CA ALA A 355 7.64 -1.35 6.51
C ALA A 355 8.73 -2.10 7.28
N SER A 356 8.47 -2.53 8.52
CA SER A 356 9.44 -3.22 9.36
C SER A 356 9.39 -4.75 9.21
N GLY A 357 10.55 -5.33 8.89
CA GLY A 357 10.79 -6.77 8.93
C GLY A 357 10.72 -7.33 10.36
N GLU A 358 10.95 -6.51 11.38
CA GLU A 358 10.93 -6.94 12.79
C GLU A 358 9.52 -7.30 13.28
N ALA A 359 8.48 -6.76 12.65
CA ALA A 359 7.10 -7.10 12.93
C ALA A 359 6.65 -8.44 12.28
N VAL A 360 7.40 -8.96 11.31
CA VAL A 360 7.03 -10.17 10.55
C VAL A 360 6.88 -11.41 11.45
N PRO A 361 7.78 -11.70 12.42
CA PRO A 361 7.63 -12.87 13.29
C PRO A 361 6.35 -12.84 14.14
N ILE A 362 6.00 -11.71 14.75
CA ILE A 362 4.79 -11.60 15.58
C ILE A 362 3.52 -11.67 14.74
N LEU A 363 3.54 -11.11 13.52
CA LEU A 363 2.44 -11.21 12.57
C LEU A 363 2.24 -12.66 12.10
N ALA A 364 3.33 -13.35 11.75
CA ALA A 364 3.27 -14.76 11.35
C ALA A 364 2.74 -15.66 12.46
N ALA A 365 3.17 -15.45 13.72
CA ALA A 365 2.68 -16.18 14.87
C ALA A 365 1.17 -15.94 15.13
N ALA A 366 0.71 -14.70 14.97
CA ALA A 366 -0.71 -14.37 15.05
C ALA A 366 -1.53 -15.08 13.96
N GLN A 367 -1.04 -15.08 12.72
CA GLN A 367 -1.67 -15.76 11.60
C GLN A 367 -1.71 -17.28 11.77
N SER A 368 -0.65 -17.91 12.28
CA SER A 368 -0.61 -19.36 12.53
C SER A 368 -1.57 -19.80 13.64
N GLN A 369 -1.96 -18.89 14.54
CA GLN A 369 -3.00 -19.09 15.54
C GLN A 369 -4.42 -18.89 14.98
N GLY A 370 -4.56 -18.64 13.69
CA GLY A 370 -5.85 -18.44 13.02
C GLY A 370 -6.46 -17.06 13.21
N LEU A 371 -5.71 -16.08 13.77
CA LEU A 371 -6.20 -14.70 13.84
C LEU A 371 -6.37 -14.16 12.42
N LYS A 372 -7.50 -13.49 12.18
CA LYS A 372 -7.82 -12.86 10.89
C LYS A 372 -7.06 -11.54 10.72
N ILE A 373 -5.74 -11.59 10.76
CA ILE A 373 -4.86 -10.44 10.56
C ILE A 373 -4.05 -10.62 9.28
N SER A 374 -4.02 -9.57 8.46
CA SER A 374 -3.29 -9.54 7.20
C SER A 374 -2.43 -8.28 7.11
N ALA A 375 -1.49 -8.25 6.17
CA ALA A 375 -0.68 -7.08 5.91
C ALA A 375 -0.46 -6.88 4.40
N GLU A 376 -0.36 -5.62 4.02
CA GLU A 376 0.18 -5.18 2.73
C GLU A 376 1.55 -4.52 2.94
N THR A 377 2.37 -4.43 1.90
CA THR A 377 3.54 -3.55 1.84
C THR A 377 3.50 -2.72 0.57
N CYS A 378 4.45 -1.82 0.36
CA CYS A 378 4.43 -0.85 -0.73
C CYS A 378 5.58 -1.04 -1.70
N PHE A 379 5.40 -0.57 -2.94
CA PHE A 379 6.45 -0.62 -3.97
C PHE A 379 7.78 -0.03 -3.49
N HIS A 380 7.73 1.05 -2.70
CA HIS A 380 8.92 1.75 -2.23
C HIS A 380 9.70 0.98 -1.17
N TYR A 381 9.04 0.24 -0.26
CA TYR A 381 9.73 -0.59 0.73
C TYR A 381 10.43 -1.80 0.10
N LEU A 382 9.94 -2.26 -1.06
CA LEU A 382 10.55 -3.36 -1.81
C LEU A 382 11.66 -2.92 -2.77
N SER A 383 11.75 -1.62 -3.08
CA SER A 383 12.61 -1.10 -4.15
C SER A 383 13.67 -0.08 -3.73
N PHE A 384 13.53 0.52 -2.54
CA PHE A 384 14.48 1.46 -1.96
C PHE A 384 15.03 0.94 -0.64
N CYS A 385 16.18 1.49 -0.22
CA CYS A 385 16.76 1.24 1.09
C CYS A 385 17.40 2.52 1.62
N ALA A 386 17.34 2.71 2.93
CA ALA A 386 17.73 3.92 3.63
C ALA A 386 19.19 4.33 3.35
N GLU A 387 20.09 3.37 3.21
CA GLU A 387 21.52 3.59 2.96
C GLU A 387 21.80 4.28 1.62
N LYS A 388 20.84 4.27 0.69
CA LYS A 388 20.96 4.88 -0.64
C LYS A 388 20.18 6.18 -0.80
N ILE A 389 19.48 6.64 0.24
CA ILE A 389 18.73 7.89 0.19
C ILE A 389 19.68 9.06 0.52
N PRO A 390 19.92 9.99 -0.43
CA PRO A 390 20.81 11.12 -0.17
C PRO A 390 20.18 12.12 0.80
N ASN A 391 21.05 12.92 1.45
CA ASN A 391 20.60 14.09 2.20
C ASN A 391 19.76 15.02 1.31
N CYS A 392 18.89 15.82 1.94
CA CYS A 392 17.98 16.76 1.30
C CYS A 392 16.93 16.14 0.37
N SER A 393 16.88 14.82 0.21
CA SER A 393 15.99 14.15 -0.76
C SER A 393 14.61 13.84 -0.16
N THR A 394 13.90 14.88 0.27
CA THR A 394 12.61 14.80 0.99
C THR A 394 11.48 14.16 0.20
N PHE A 395 11.63 14.02 -1.12
CA PHE A 395 10.72 13.25 -1.97
C PHE A 395 10.75 11.72 -1.69
N PHE A 396 11.70 11.23 -0.90
CA PHE A 396 11.69 9.87 -0.33
C PHE A 396 10.99 9.77 1.03
N LYS A 397 10.57 10.88 1.64
CA LYS A 397 9.88 10.84 2.93
C LYS A 397 8.53 10.13 2.78
N CYS A 398 8.30 9.11 3.59
CA CYS A 398 7.02 8.42 3.80
C CYS A 398 6.97 7.90 5.25
N CYS A 399 5.77 7.52 5.70
CA CYS A 399 5.52 7.05 7.06
C CYS A 399 4.74 5.72 7.01
N PRO A 400 5.29 4.59 7.50
CA PRO A 400 6.62 4.47 8.11
C PRO A 400 7.79 4.82 7.16
N PRO A 401 9.00 5.09 7.68
CA PRO A 401 10.15 5.41 6.81
C PRO A 401 10.68 4.18 6.06
N ILE A 402 11.29 4.41 4.89
CA ILE A 402 12.07 3.39 4.16
C ILE A 402 13.22 2.92 5.07
N ARG A 403 13.28 1.62 5.32
CA ARG A 403 14.27 0.99 6.19
C ARG A 403 15.51 0.51 5.42
N THR A 404 16.38 -0.20 6.11
CA THR A 404 17.67 -0.72 5.60
C THR A 404 17.52 -1.74 4.47
N GLU A 405 18.61 -2.03 3.76
CA GLU A 405 18.66 -3.11 2.76
C GLU A 405 18.28 -4.46 3.38
N LYS A 406 18.79 -4.73 4.59
CA LYS A 406 18.46 -5.95 5.34
C LYS A 406 16.96 -6.09 5.54
N ASN A 407 16.32 -5.03 6.03
CA ASN A 407 14.88 -4.99 6.23
C ASN A 407 14.11 -5.19 4.91
N ARG A 408 14.53 -4.50 3.83
CA ARG A 408 13.91 -4.69 2.51
C ARG A 408 13.92 -6.17 2.09
N LEU A 409 15.03 -6.89 2.30
CA LEU A 409 15.12 -8.32 2.00
C LEU A 409 14.21 -9.17 2.91
N GLU A 410 14.02 -8.80 4.17
CA GLU A 410 13.06 -9.45 5.09
C GLU A 410 11.62 -9.30 4.60
N LEU A 411 11.24 -8.14 4.03
CA LEU A 411 9.90 -7.94 3.44
C LEU A 411 9.69 -8.81 2.18
N TRP A 412 10.72 -8.95 1.32
CA TRP A 412 10.68 -9.89 0.20
C TRP A 412 10.51 -11.34 0.67
N ASP A 413 11.22 -11.75 1.72
CA ASP A 413 11.04 -13.08 2.33
C ASP A 413 9.63 -13.26 2.90
N ALA A 414 9.06 -12.23 3.54
CA ALA A 414 7.71 -12.26 4.07
C ALA A 414 6.64 -12.42 2.98
N LEU A 415 6.83 -11.81 1.79
CA LEU A 415 6.00 -12.04 0.61
C LEU A 415 6.13 -13.48 0.09
N ARG A 416 7.36 -13.98 -0.04
CA ARG A 416 7.65 -15.37 -0.45
C ARG A 416 6.96 -16.39 0.46
N ARG A 417 6.93 -16.11 1.77
CA ARG A 417 6.28 -16.94 2.79
C ARG A 417 4.77 -16.72 2.91
N GLY A 418 4.19 -15.76 2.18
CA GLY A 418 2.76 -15.45 2.22
C GLY A 418 2.27 -14.79 3.51
N ILE A 419 3.18 -14.23 4.32
CA ILE A 419 2.86 -13.49 5.56
C ILE A 419 2.29 -12.12 5.19
N ILE A 420 2.97 -11.42 4.29
CA ILE A 420 2.46 -10.28 3.55
C ILE A 420 1.79 -10.82 2.29
N LYS A 421 0.58 -10.35 1.97
CA LYS A 421 -0.23 -10.91 0.87
C LYS A 421 -0.44 -9.95 -0.27
N THR A 422 -0.41 -8.65 -0.01
CA THR A 422 -0.72 -7.63 -1.00
C THR A 422 0.39 -6.59 -1.10
N VAL A 423 0.56 -6.04 -2.29
CA VAL A 423 1.52 -4.97 -2.56
C VAL A 423 0.81 -3.82 -3.27
N VAL A 424 0.93 -2.62 -2.72
CA VAL A 424 0.15 -1.43 -3.11
C VAL A 424 1.04 -0.22 -3.36
N SER A 425 0.47 0.87 -3.86
CA SER A 425 1.24 2.11 -4.06
C SER A 425 1.47 2.90 -2.78
N ASP A 426 0.45 2.98 -1.92
CA ASP A 426 0.31 4.07 -0.95
C ASP A 426 0.59 5.43 -1.62
N HIS A 427 -0.07 5.64 -2.76
CA HIS A 427 0.10 6.85 -3.54
C HIS A 427 -0.44 8.04 -2.75
N SER A 428 0.47 8.77 -2.12
CA SER A 428 0.19 9.91 -1.25
C SER A 428 0.93 11.16 -1.76
N PRO A 429 0.44 11.78 -2.84
CA PRO A 429 0.99 13.02 -3.38
C PRO A 429 0.58 14.24 -2.53
N CYS A 430 1.40 15.28 -2.59
CA CYS A 430 1.10 16.62 -2.08
C CYS A 430 1.69 17.67 -3.03
N THR A 431 1.47 18.95 -2.75
CA THR A 431 2.07 20.02 -3.55
C THR A 431 3.61 20.05 -3.37
N PRO A 432 4.38 20.49 -4.38
CA PRO A 432 5.84 20.53 -4.29
C PRO A 432 6.38 21.38 -3.14
N GLU A 433 5.65 22.43 -2.75
CA GLU A 433 6.02 23.32 -1.64
C GLU A 433 6.04 22.55 -0.32
N LEU A 434 5.05 21.68 -0.10
CA LEU A 434 4.95 20.84 1.10
C LEU A 434 6.08 19.82 1.18
N LYS A 435 6.66 19.41 0.05
CA LYS A 435 7.87 18.56 0.05
C LYS A 435 9.13 19.27 0.51
N ASN A 436 9.11 20.60 0.63
CA ASN A 436 10.23 21.39 1.13
C ASN A 436 11.57 21.08 0.43
N LEU A 437 11.53 20.84 -0.88
CA LEU A 437 12.67 20.38 -1.68
C LEU A 437 13.88 21.34 -1.61
N ALA A 438 13.62 22.64 -1.45
CA ALA A 438 14.66 23.67 -1.42
C ALA A 438 15.48 23.63 -0.11
N LYS A 439 14.85 23.38 1.04
CA LYS A 439 15.57 23.26 2.32
C LYS A 439 16.06 21.84 2.56
N GLY A 440 15.37 20.84 2.02
CA GLY A 440 15.72 19.43 2.20
C GLY A 440 15.52 18.91 3.63
N ASP A 441 14.76 19.62 4.47
CA ASP A 441 14.49 19.25 5.85
C ASP A 441 13.38 18.19 5.92
N PHE A 442 13.75 16.97 6.31
CA PHE A 442 12.83 15.85 6.42
C PHE A 442 11.78 16.03 7.52
N PHE A 443 12.04 16.84 8.55
CA PHE A 443 11.10 17.04 9.66
C PHE A 443 10.00 18.03 9.33
N SER A 444 10.25 19.00 8.46
CA SER A 444 9.24 19.96 7.98
C SER A 444 8.62 19.62 6.63
N ALA A 445 9.20 18.68 5.88
CA ALA A 445 8.60 18.17 4.64
C ALA A 445 7.39 17.28 4.92
N TRP A 446 6.39 17.31 4.04
CA TRP A 446 5.26 16.38 4.02
C TRP A 446 5.69 14.99 3.48
N GLY A 447 5.31 13.91 4.16
CA GLY A 447 5.55 12.52 3.80
C GLY A 447 4.55 11.98 2.78
N GLY A 448 4.97 10.98 2.00
CA GLY A 448 4.14 10.31 0.99
C GLY A 448 4.84 10.19 -0.36
N ILE A 449 4.71 9.05 -1.02
CA ILE A 449 5.39 8.78 -2.30
C ILE A 449 4.35 8.64 -3.40
N SER A 450 4.45 9.48 -4.44
CA SER A 450 3.59 9.35 -5.62
C SER A 450 4.06 8.17 -6.48
N SER A 451 3.29 7.07 -6.49
CA SER A 451 3.69 5.85 -7.22
C SER A 451 2.57 5.09 -7.94
N VAL A 452 1.30 5.54 -7.91
CA VAL A 452 0.21 4.85 -8.61
C VAL A 452 0.53 4.71 -10.10
N GLY A 453 0.37 3.51 -10.63
CA GLY A 453 0.74 3.19 -12.01
C GLY A 453 2.24 2.93 -12.28
N LEU A 454 3.12 3.05 -11.28
CA LEU A 454 4.51 2.57 -11.38
C LEU A 454 4.69 1.14 -10.85
N GLY A 455 3.67 0.55 -10.25
CA GLY A 455 3.75 -0.75 -9.56
C GLY A 455 4.29 -1.88 -10.42
N LEU A 456 3.69 -2.14 -11.59
CA LEU A 456 4.14 -3.20 -12.49
C LEU A 456 5.62 -3.10 -12.89
N PRO A 457 6.10 -1.98 -13.48
CA PRO A 457 7.50 -1.87 -13.85
C PRO A 457 8.45 -1.92 -12.65
N VAL A 458 8.07 -1.35 -11.49
CA VAL A 458 8.89 -1.42 -10.27
C VAL A 458 9.01 -2.86 -9.78
N LEU A 459 7.89 -3.55 -9.58
CA LEU A 459 7.88 -4.91 -9.05
C LEU A 459 8.51 -5.91 -10.02
N HIS A 460 8.26 -5.80 -11.32
CA HIS A 460 8.92 -6.65 -12.32
C HIS A 460 10.45 -6.46 -12.29
N THR A 461 10.92 -5.20 -12.26
CA THR A 461 12.36 -4.91 -12.20
C THR A 461 13.02 -5.47 -10.94
N GLU A 462 12.37 -5.31 -9.78
CA GLU A 462 12.93 -5.76 -8.51
C GLU A 462 12.82 -7.28 -8.35
N ALA A 463 11.71 -7.89 -8.75
CA ALA A 463 11.51 -9.34 -8.69
C ALA A 463 12.52 -10.12 -9.54
N LEU A 464 12.93 -9.57 -10.70
CA LEU A 464 13.97 -10.18 -11.57
C LEU A 464 15.34 -10.34 -10.91
N LYS A 465 15.59 -9.70 -9.75
CA LYS A 465 16.83 -9.87 -8.99
C LYS A 465 16.85 -11.17 -8.17
N PHE A 466 15.73 -11.86 -8.10
CA PHE A 466 15.54 -13.11 -7.37
C PHE A 466 15.19 -14.23 -8.35
N ILE A 467 15.63 -15.45 -8.09
CA ILE A 467 15.32 -16.62 -8.92
C ILE A 467 13.92 -17.16 -8.57
N GLU A 468 13.46 -16.85 -7.36
CA GLU A 468 12.25 -17.38 -6.73
C GLU A 468 10.97 -16.68 -7.17
N PHE A 469 11.06 -15.49 -7.78
CA PHE A 469 9.90 -14.69 -8.16
C PHE A 469 9.68 -14.64 -9.67
N SER A 470 8.41 -14.57 -10.03
CA SER A 470 7.93 -14.50 -11.40
C SER A 470 6.83 -13.44 -11.53
N ILE A 471 6.37 -13.21 -12.76
CA ILE A 471 5.20 -12.35 -13.00
C ILE A 471 3.92 -12.90 -12.32
N ILE A 472 3.84 -14.21 -12.06
CA ILE A 472 2.70 -14.81 -11.36
C ILE A 472 2.64 -14.29 -9.92
N ASP A 473 3.78 -14.11 -9.27
CA ASP A 473 3.86 -13.58 -7.92
C ASP A 473 3.40 -12.11 -7.88
N VAL A 474 3.86 -11.30 -8.83
CA VAL A 474 3.41 -9.91 -8.99
C VAL A 474 1.88 -9.86 -9.18
N VAL A 475 1.33 -10.63 -10.12
CA VAL A 475 -0.13 -10.69 -10.35
C VAL A 475 -0.88 -11.20 -9.11
N THR A 476 -0.30 -12.14 -8.37
CA THR A 476 -0.89 -12.65 -7.13
C THR A 476 -1.01 -11.55 -6.09
N TRP A 477 0.06 -10.78 -5.87
CA TRP A 477 0.09 -9.72 -4.86
C TRP A 477 -0.73 -8.49 -5.23
N THR A 478 -0.76 -8.10 -6.51
CA THR A 478 -1.36 -6.82 -6.95
C THR A 478 -2.72 -6.96 -7.60
N CYS A 479 -3.14 -8.18 -7.95
CA CYS A 479 -4.42 -8.45 -8.60
C CYS A 479 -5.27 -9.36 -7.72
N TYR A 480 -4.91 -10.65 -7.62
CA TYR A 480 -5.78 -11.65 -6.97
C TYR A 480 -5.96 -11.37 -5.47
N ASN A 481 -4.85 -11.21 -4.73
CA ASN A 481 -4.90 -11.00 -3.29
C ASN A 481 -5.53 -9.65 -2.96
N THR A 482 -5.22 -8.59 -3.71
CA THR A 482 -5.80 -7.26 -3.45
C THR A 482 -7.29 -7.22 -3.77
N ALA A 483 -7.72 -7.82 -4.89
CA ALA A 483 -9.15 -7.95 -5.20
C ALA A 483 -9.88 -8.72 -4.07
N LYS A 484 -9.29 -9.79 -3.53
CA LYS A 484 -9.85 -10.52 -2.39
C LYS A 484 -9.85 -9.67 -1.11
N GLN A 485 -8.76 -8.98 -0.78
CA GLN A 485 -8.65 -8.07 0.37
C GLN A 485 -9.77 -7.04 0.36
N VAL A 486 -10.03 -6.43 -0.80
CA VAL A 486 -11.07 -5.40 -0.92
C VAL A 486 -12.47 -5.98 -1.14
N GLY A 487 -12.64 -7.31 -1.22
CA GLY A 487 -13.92 -8.01 -1.39
C GLY A 487 -14.51 -7.96 -2.81
N LEU A 488 -13.65 -7.80 -3.82
CA LEU A 488 -13.98 -7.77 -5.25
C LEU A 488 -13.46 -9.01 -6.01
N GLY A 489 -12.93 -10.01 -5.30
CA GLY A 489 -12.35 -11.23 -5.88
C GLY A 489 -13.33 -12.06 -6.72
N HIS A 490 -14.64 -11.83 -6.59
CA HIS A 490 -15.67 -12.49 -7.40
C HIS A 490 -15.79 -11.94 -8.83
N ARG A 491 -15.18 -10.78 -9.13
CA ARG A 491 -15.29 -10.13 -10.44
C ARG A 491 -14.02 -9.44 -10.95
N LYS A 492 -13.02 -9.21 -10.10
CA LYS A 492 -11.77 -8.49 -10.41
C LYS A 492 -10.53 -9.28 -10.00
N GLY A 493 -9.38 -8.86 -10.53
CA GLY A 493 -8.07 -9.40 -10.16
C GLY A 493 -7.75 -10.80 -10.72
N ASN A 494 -8.56 -11.31 -11.66
CA ASN A 494 -8.32 -12.59 -12.31
C ASN A 494 -8.88 -12.62 -13.75
N LEU A 495 -8.27 -13.39 -14.65
CA LEU A 495 -8.81 -13.68 -15.97
C LEU A 495 -9.66 -14.96 -15.90
N LYS A 496 -10.97 -14.78 -15.76
CA LYS A 496 -11.93 -15.89 -15.66
C LYS A 496 -13.23 -15.52 -16.37
N VAL A 497 -13.86 -16.49 -17.03
CA VAL A 497 -15.17 -16.29 -17.68
C VAL A 497 -16.18 -15.73 -16.67
N GLY A 498 -16.90 -14.68 -17.09
CA GLY A 498 -17.86 -13.93 -16.27
C GLY A 498 -17.25 -12.79 -15.44
N TYR A 499 -15.92 -12.72 -15.31
CA TYR A 499 -15.26 -11.61 -14.61
C TYR A 499 -15.28 -10.35 -15.47
N ASP A 500 -15.09 -9.20 -14.84
CA ASP A 500 -14.88 -7.96 -15.58
C ASP A 500 -13.67 -8.15 -16.52
N ALA A 501 -13.81 -7.73 -17.78
CA ALA A 501 -12.74 -7.74 -18.76
C ALA A 501 -11.77 -6.59 -18.49
N ASP A 502 -11.16 -6.65 -17.31
CA ASP A 502 -10.12 -5.77 -16.80
C ASP A 502 -8.78 -6.44 -17.11
N ILE A 503 -8.14 -6.02 -18.20
CA ILE A 503 -7.01 -6.72 -18.83
C ILE A 503 -5.85 -5.76 -19.05
N VAL A 504 -4.63 -6.21 -18.80
CA VAL A 504 -3.38 -5.48 -19.08
C VAL A 504 -2.58 -6.24 -20.12
N ILE A 505 -2.06 -5.51 -21.10
CA ILE A 505 -1.03 -5.98 -22.01
C ILE A 505 0.30 -5.41 -21.52
N PHE A 506 1.21 -6.26 -21.05
CA PHE A 506 2.47 -5.87 -20.44
C PHE A 506 3.65 -6.41 -21.23
N ASP A 507 4.51 -5.50 -21.69
CA ASP A 507 5.79 -5.81 -22.32
C ASP A 507 6.84 -5.97 -21.22
N PRO A 508 7.35 -7.18 -20.94
CA PRO A 508 8.28 -7.42 -19.83
C PRO A 508 9.75 -7.11 -20.20
N TYR A 509 10.02 -6.72 -21.46
CA TYR A 509 11.37 -6.66 -22.00
C TYR A 509 11.91 -5.25 -22.05
N THR A 510 11.08 -4.29 -22.47
CA THR A 510 11.52 -2.90 -22.71
C THR A 510 11.98 -2.24 -21.41
N GLU A 511 13.15 -1.63 -21.45
CA GLU A 511 13.63 -0.72 -20.40
C GLU A 511 13.10 0.70 -20.64
N GLN A 512 12.76 1.38 -19.56
CA GLN A 512 12.31 2.76 -19.58
C GLN A 512 12.92 3.54 -18.42
N SER A 513 13.34 4.77 -18.69
CA SER A 513 13.70 5.71 -17.63
C SER A 513 12.45 6.42 -17.14
N ILE A 514 12.27 6.47 -15.83
CA ILE A 514 11.18 7.20 -15.21
C ILE A 514 11.55 8.67 -15.14
N GLU A 515 10.72 9.51 -15.73
CA GLU A 515 10.91 10.97 -15.75
C GLU A 515 9.66 11.64 -15.18
N ASN A 516 9.85 12.52 -14.21
CA ASN A 516 8.78 13.31 -13.60
C ASN A 516 7.86 13.97 -14.64
N ALA A 517 8.44 14.54 -15.70
CA ALA A 517 7.69 15.23 -16.75
C ALA A 517 6.73 14.31 -17.53
N LYS A 518 6.99 12.99 -17.55
CA LYS A 518 6.20 11.98 -18.26
C LYS A 518 5.17 11.29 -17.37
N THR A 519 5.19 11.51 -16.05
CA THR A 519 4.18 10.94 -15.17
C THR A 519 2.83 11.63 -15.38
N TYR A 520 1.73 10.95 -15.05
CA TYR A 520 0.38 11.50 -15.15
C TYR A 520 -0.11 12.12 -13.83
N PHE A 521 0.69 12.06 -12.76
CA PHE A 521 0.41 12.75 -11.49
C PHE A 521 0.17 14.24 -11.71
N LYS A 522 -0.69 14.87 -10.92
CA LYS A 522 -0.90 16.32 -10.96
C LYS A 522 0.40 17.05 -10.65
N ASN A 523 1.01 16.69 -9.53
CA ASN A 523 2.32 17.18 -9.12
C ASN A 523 3.39 16.23 -9.67
N LYS A 524 4.17 16.70 -10.66
CA LYS A 524 5.17 15.92 -11.41
C LYS A 524 6.40 15.59 -10.56
N LEU A 525 6.21 14.76 -9.54
CA LEU A 525 7.25 14.41 -8.57
C LEU A 525 7.07 12.96 -8.13
N THR A 526 8.14 12.17 -8.20
CA THR A 526 8.18 10.80 -7.67
C THR A 526 9.58 10.42 -7.21
N ALA A 527 9.67 9.56 -6.19
CA ALA A 527 10.90 8.94 -5.72
C ALA A 527 11.60 8.06 -6.78
N TYR A 528 10.87 7.68 -7.83
CA TYR A 528 11.39 6.86 -8.92
C TYR A 528 12.04 7.66 -10.05
N ASN A 529 12.02 9.00 -10.01
CA ASN A 529 12.58 9.83 -11.07
C ASN A 529 14.08 9.52 -11.31
N GLY A 530 14.46 9.34 -12.57
CA GLY A 530 15.79 8.95 -13.01
C GLY A 530 16.10 7.46 -12.92
N ARG A 531 15.23 6.63 -12.33
CA ARG A 531 15.42 5.18 -12.32
C ARG A 531 15.12 4.58 -13.68
N THR A 532 15.95 3.64 -14.10
CA THR A 532 15.65 2.75 -15.23
C THR A 532 14.94 1.52 -14.70
N LEU A 533 13.74 1.27 -15.20
CA LEU A 533 12.92 0.11 -14.88
C LEU A 533 12.72 -0.73 -16.14
N ARG A 534 12.73 -2.05 -15.97
CA ARG A 534 12.41 -3.01 -17.00
C ARG A 534 10.92 -3.36 -16.96
N GLY A 535 10.33 -3.49 -18.13
CA GLY A 535 8.92 -3.76 -18.34
C GLY A 535 8.09 -2.48 -18.45
N ARG A 536 7.03 -2.51 -19.27
CA ARG A 536 6.09 -1.40 -19.46
C ARG A 536 4.69 -1.88 -19.83
N VAL A 537 3.69 -1.10 -19.43
CA VAL A 537 2.31 -1.33 -19.86
C VAL A 537 2.12 -0.82 -21.28
N VAL A 538 1.66 -1.70 -22.15
CA VAL A 538 1.34 -1.41 -23.55
C VAL A 538 -0.09 -0.91 -23.67
N GLU A 539 -1.02 -1.57 -22.96
CA GLU A 539 -2.44 -1.23 -22.99
C GLU A 539 -3.14 -1.67 -21.71
N THR A 540 -4.09 -0.84 -21.26
CA THR A 540 -4.97 -1.11 -20.13
C THR A 540 -6.41 -1.09 -20.62
N ILE A 541 -7.12 -2.19 -20.40
CA ILE A 541 -8.51 -2.41 -20.80
C ILE A 541 -9.34 -2.49 -19.53
N LEU A 542 -10.37 -1.66 -19.43
CA LEU A 542 -11.35 -1.65 -18.34
C LEU A 542 -12.69 -2.10 -18.89
N ARG A 543 -13.24 -3.18 -18.32
CA ARG A 543 -14.54 -3.73 -18.72
C ARG A 543 -14.68 -3.82 -20.24
N GLY A 544 -13.65 -4.39 -20.89
CA GLY A 544 -13.58 -4.62 -22.34
C GLY A 544 -13.24 -3.40 -23.20
N ASN A 545 -13.00 -2.23 -22.61
CA ASN A 545 -12.71 -0.99 -23.34
C ASN A 545 -11.30 -0.49 -23.03
N SER A 546 -10.53 -0.16 -24.08
CA SER A 546 -9.18 0.41 -23.93
C SER A 546 -9.28 1.81 -23.31
N ILE A 547 -8.72 1.98 -22.12
CA ILE A 547 -8.70 3.25 -21.37
C ILE A 547 -7.34 3.93 -21.42
N PHE A 548 -6.30 3.18 -21.80
CA PHE A 548 -4.96 3.68 -22.07
C PHE A 548 -4.25 2.73 -23.04
N ALA A 549 -3.55 3.27 -24.03
CA ALA A 549 -2.57 2.54 -24.83
C ALA A 549 -1.35 3.42 -25.09
N ILE A 550 -0.15 2.86 -25.01
CA ILE A 550 1.10 3.64 -25.05
C ILE A 550 1.28 4.47 -26.33
N ASP A 551 0.70 4.03 -27.45
CA ASP A 551 0.73 4.70 -28.75
C ASP A 551 -0.40 5.74 -28.94
N LYS A 552 -1.46 5.68 -28.12
CA LYS A 552 -2.67 6.50 -28.27
C LYS A 552 -2.94 7.42 -27.08
N GLY A 553 -2.28 7.19 -25.94
CA GLY A 553 -2.59 7.81 -24.67
C GLY A 553 -3.90 7.30 -24.06
N HIS A 554 -4.50 8.11 -23.19
CA HIS A 554 -5.77 7.82 -22.53
C HIS A 554 -6.96 7.87 -23.48
N SER A 555 -8.03 7.13 -23.14
CA SER A 555 -9.32 7.29 -23.79
C SER A 555 -9.81 8.74 -23.67
N LYS A 556 -10.49 9.24 -24.73
CA LYS A 556 -11.04 10.60 -24.76
C LYS A 556 -12.08 10.87 -23.68
N ILE A 557 -12.77 9.82 -23.24
CA ILE A 557 -13.78 9.88 -22.18
C ILE A 557 -13.34 9.01 -21.00
N PRO A 558 -13.55 9.47 -19.76
CA PRO A 558 -13.42 8.64 -18.57
C PRO A 558 -14.50 7.55 -18.56
N MET A 559 -14.09 6.32 -18.25
CA MET A 559 -14.97 5.14 -18.27
C MET A 559 -15.08 4.44 -16.91
N GLY A 560 -14.34 4.89 -15.90
CA GLY A 560 -14.37 4.41 -14.54
C GLY A 560 -15.72 4.61 -13.88
N ARG A 561 -16.09 3.68 -13.00
CA ARG A 561 -17.32 3.76 -12.20
C ARG A 561 -17.02 3.62 -10.71
N ALA A 562 -17.84 4.26 -9.89
CA ALA A 562 -17.86 3.99 -8.45
C ALA A 562 -18.37 2.56 -8.20
N ILE A 563 -17.68 1.82 -7.34
CA ILE A 563 -18.09 0.48 -6.89
C ILE A 563 -18.62 0.60 -5.47
N LEU A 564 -19.95 0.50 -5.36
CA LEU A 564 -20.70 0.62 -4.11
C LEU A 564 -21.54 -0.64 -3.81
N GLU A 565 -21.30 -1.74 -4.55
CA GLU A 565 -21.90 -3.01 -4.20
C GLU A 565 -21.46 -3.40 -2.79
N LYS A 566 -22.38 -3.96 -2.00
CA LYS A 566 -22.05 -4.43 -0.65
C LYS A 566 -20.88 -5.39 -0.71
N ARG A 567 -19.96 -5.23 0.24
CA ARG A 567 -18.85 -6.15 0.40
C ARG A 567 -19.37 -7.56 0.64
N SER A 568 -18.71 -8.54 0.03
CA SER A 568 -18.99 -9.97 0.22
C SER A 568 -17.71 -10.69 0.62
N HIS A 569 -17.86 -11.77 1.39
CA HIS A 569 -16.75 -12.62 1.86
C HIS A 569 -16.15 -13.57 0.81
N ALA A 570 -16.51 -13.44 -0.48
CA ALA A 570 -16.16 -14.37 -1.55
C ALA A 570 -14.65 -14.60 -1.74
#